data_AF-A0A845BWM9-F1
#
_entry.id   AF-A0A845BWM9-F1
#
_cell.length_a   1.000
_cell.length_b   1.000
_cell.length_c   1.000
_cell.angle_alpha   90.00
_cell.angle_beta   90.00
_cell.angle_gamma   90.00
#
_symmetry.space_group_name_H-M   'P 1'
#
loop_
_entity.id
_entity.type
_entity.pdbx_description
1 polymer ?
#
loop_
_entity_poly.entity_id
_entity_poly.type
_entity_poly.pdbx_seq_one_letter_code
_entity_poly.pdbx_strand_id
1 'polypeptide(L)'
;MTATTITVAATTTTKNPKGAGRKPIIFNNTYTAKAIRIIKTSGANHILCRIDDVITGACNLDLRGNTRPIRKNTLLTILMRLDFITSESVAELLQVSPAHARDLAALARVSSVAIRNTLDKCQWVIPEDDEFDYLAPMDRFDRELH
;
A
#
# COMPACT_ATOMS: atom_id res chain seq x y z
N MET A 1 11.47 33.14 22.50
CA MET A 1 10.80 32.31 21.49
C MET A 1 10.07 31.19 22.21
N THR A 2 8.75 31.15 22.07
CA THR A 2 7.80 30.34 22.83
C THR A 2 7.86 28.86 22.45
N ALA A 3 7.71 28.00 23.46
CA ALA A 3 7.74 26.54 23.38
C ALA A 3 6.45 25.98 22.75
N THR A 4 6.57 24.88 22.00
CA THR A 4 5.43 24.06 21.56
C THR A 4 5.57 22.67 22.18
N THR A 5 4.76 22.41 23.20
CA THR A 5 4.56 21.10 23.81
C THR A 5 3.60 20.28 22.94
N ILE A 6 4.00 19.08 22.52
CA ILE A 6 3.09 18.12 21.88
C ILE A 6 2.47 17.26 23.00
N THR A 7 1.18 17.45 23.24
CA THR A 7 0.39 16.61 24.15
C THR A 7 -0.19 15.43 23.36
N VAL A 8 0.17 14.20 23.72
CA VAL A 8 -0.51 12.99 23.23
C VAL A 8 -1.41 12.48 24.35
N ALA A 9 -2.72 12.58 24.16
CA ALA A 9 -3.70 12.05 25.10
C ALA A 9 -3.71 10.51 25.05
N ALA A 10 -3.59 9.88 26.22
CA ALA A 10 -3.75 8.44 26.40
C ALA A 10 -5.22 8.02 26.24
N THR A 11 -5.49 6.80 25.76
CA THR A 11 -6.81 6.17 25.98
C THR A 11 -6.63 4.70 26.34
N THR A 12 -6.95 4.40 27.60
CA THR A 12 -7.09 3.08 28.20
C THR A 12 -8.15 2.24 27.49
N THR A 13 -7.84 0.99 27.18
CA THR A 13 -8.80 0.05 26.57
C THR A 13 -9.59 -0.68 27.64
N THR A 14 -10.86 -0.30 27.83
CA THR A 14 -11.87 -1.08 28.56
C THR A 14 -12.29 -2.31 27.74
N LYS A 15 -12.53 -3.45 28.41
CA LYS A 15 -13.07 -4.69 27.81
C LYS A 15 -14.32 -4.39 26.96
N ASN A 16 -14.32 -4.80 25.69
CA ASN A 16 -15.44 -4.54 24.78
C ASN A 16 -16.45 -5.70 24.75
N PRO A 17 -17.76 -5.43 24.86
CA PRO A 17 -18.82 -6.44 24.78
C PRO A 17 -19.03 -6.95 23.34
N LYS A 18 -19.49 -8.22 23.22
CA LYS A 18 -19.81 -8.88 21.94
C LYS A 18 -20.88 -8.07 21.20
N GLY A 19 -20.52 -7.48 20.05
CA GLY A 19 -21.46 -6.79 19.15
C GLY A 19 -20.99 -5.43 18.61
N ALA A 20 -19.87 -4.88 19.10
CA ALA A 20 -19.31 -3.65 18.55
C ALA A 20 -18.71 -3.90 17.16
N GLY A 21 -19.23 -3.22 16.14
CA GLY A 21 -18.67 -3.23 14.79
C GLY A 21 -17.16 -3.01 14.83
N ARG A 22 -16.40 -3.92 14.20
CA ARG A 22 -14.94 -3.87 14.19
C ARG A 22 -14.52 -2.53 13.58
N LYS A 23 -13.81 -1.69 14.33
CA LYS A 23 -13.31 -0.40 13.83
C LYS A 23 -12.53 -0.63 12.51
N PRO A 24 -12.74 0.21 11.48
CA PRO A 24 -12.03 0.05 10.22
C PRO A 24 -10.52 0.19 10.45
N ILE A 25 -9.75 -0.72 9.86
CA ILE A 25 -8.28 -0.68 9.95
C ILE A 25 -7.80 0.35 8.93
N ILE A 26 -7.23 1.45 9.41
CA ILE A 26 -6.61 2.48 8.59
C ILE A 26 -5.11 2.25 8.61
N PHE A 27 -4.52 2.12 7.43
CA PHE A 27 -3.08 1.92 7.29
C PHE A 27 -2.48 3.01 6.42
N ASN A 28 -1.47 3.70 6.94
CA ASN A 28 -0.75 4.74 6.23
C ASN A 28 0.26 4.11 5.26
N ASN A 29 0.06 4.37 3.97
CA ASN A 29 0.81 3.87 2.83
C ASN A 29 1.52 4.98 2.04
N THR A 30 1.46 6.24 2.48
CA THR A 30 1.98 7.41 1.74
C THR A 30 3.43 7.24 1.29
N TYR A 31 4.31 6.83 2.21
CA TYR A 31 5.73 6.59 1.92
C TYR A 31 5.92 5.56 0.82
N THR A 32 5.26 4.41 0.94
CA THR A 32 5.36 3.31 -0.03
C THR A 32 4.79 3.72 -1.39
N ALA A 33 3.65 4.41 -1.40
CA ALA A 33 3.03 4.93 -2.62
C ALA A 33 3.98 5.87 -3.36
N LYS A 34 4.57 6.83 -2.64
CA LYS A 34 5.56 7.77 -3.20
C LYS A 34 6.81 7.05 -3.71
N ALA A 35 7.37 6.14 -2.92
CA ALA A 35 8.56 5.37 -3.30
C ALA A 35 8.35 4.56 -4.59
N ILE A 36 7.24 3.82 -4.70
CA ILE A 36 6.95 3.01 -5.90
C ILE A 36 6.80 3.90 -7.13
N ARG A 37 6.11 5.04 -7.01
CA ARG A 37 5.96 6.00 -8.12
C ARG A 37 7.32 6.50 -8.61
N ILE A 38 8.17 6.96 -7.69
CA ILE A 38 9.52 7.47 -8.00
C ILE A 38 10.39 6.39 -8.63
N ILE A 39 10.46 5.20 -8.02
CA ILE A 39 11.32 4.11 -8.51
C ILE A 39 10.94 3.71 -9.95
N LYS A 40 9.64 3.71 -10.26
CA LYS A 40 9.15 3.42 -11.60
C LYS A 40 9.49 4.54 -12.60
N THR A 41 9.47 5.80 -12.19
CA THR A 41 9.80 6.93 -13.09
C THR A 41 11.30 7.18 -13.23
N SER A 42 12.08 6.91 -12.19
CA SER A 42 13.53 7.17 -12.13
C SER A 42 14.37 6.07 -12.80
N GLY A 43 13.75 4.96 -13.23
CA GLY A 43 14.46 3.82 -13.83
C GLY A 43 15.37 3.08 -12.86
N ALA A 44 15.08 3.09 -11.55
CA ALA A 44 15.86 2.39 -10.54
C ALA A 44 15.60 0.86 -10.57
N ASN A 45 16.02 0.22 -11.67
CA ASN A 45 15.68 -1.16 -12.03
C ASN A 45 16.09 -2.20 -10.97
N HIS A 46 17.22 -1.98 -10.28
CA HIS A 46 17.73 -2.85 -9.23
C HIS A 46 16.86 -2.84 -7.95
N ILE A 47 16.04 -1.82 -7.76
CA ILE A 47 15.07 -1.73 -6.65
C ILE A 47 13.72 -2.21 -7.13
N LEU A 48 13.36 -1.87 -8.37
CA LEU A 48 12.13 -2.32 -8.99
C LEU A 48 12.02 -3.85 -9.02
N CYS A 49 13.11 -4.58 -9.31
CA CYS A 49 13.11 -6.04 -9.27
C CYS A 49 12.82 -6.59 -7.86
N ARG A 50 13.40 -5.98 -6.81
CA ARG A 50 13.16 -6.39 -5.41
C ARG A 50 11.73 -6.10 -4.96
N ILE A 51 11.14 -5.00 -5.45
CA ILE A 51 9.73 -4.68 -5.22
C ILE A 51 8.84 -5.68 -5.95
N ASP A 52 9.18 -6.04 -7.19
CA ASP A 52 8.44 -7.04 -7.96
C ASP A 52 8.47 -8.42 -7.30
N ASP A 53 9.60 -8.81 -6.68
CA ASP A 53 9.67 -10.05 -5.90
C ASP A 53 8.68 -10.05 -4.73
N VAL A 54 8.58 -8.92 -4.00
CA VAL A 54 7.60 -8.76 -2.91
C VAL A 54 6.17 -8.85 -3.42
N ILE A 55 5.86 -8.20 -4.54
CA ILE A 55 4.53 -8.23 -5.17
C ILE A 55 4.20 -9.65 -5.65
N THR A 56 5.15 -10.32 -6.29
CA THR A 56 5.01 -11.71 -6.75
C THR A 56 4.72 -12.64 -5.59
N GLY A 57 5.52 -12.55 -4.52
CA GLY A 57 5.31 -13.34 -3.31
C GLY A 57 3.94 -13.09 -2.69
N ALA A 58 3.52 -11.82 -2.60
CA ALA A 58 2.19 -11.44 -2.09
C ALA A 58 1.05 -12.01 -2.94
N CYS A 59 1.13 -11.91 -4.27
CA CYS A 59 0.13 -12.43 -5.19
C CYS A 59 -0.05 -13.96 -5.13
N ASN A 60 0.98 -14.68 -4.66
CA ASN A 60 0.98 -16.12 -4.49
C ASN A 60 0.54 -16.57 -3.08
N LEU A 61 0.24 -15.65 -2.17
CA LEU A 61 -0.29 -16.00 -0.85
C LEU A 61 -1.70 -16.58 -1.01
N ASP A 62 -1.91 -17.76 -0.43
CA ASP A 62 -3.24 -18.36 -0.37
C ASP A 62 -4.07 -17.66 0.71
N LEU A 63 -4.99 -16.81 0.28
CA LEU A 63 -5.80 -16.00 1.21
C LEU A 63 -7.00 -16.78 1.76
N ARG A 64 -7.52 -17.80 1.07
CA ARG A 64 -8.74 -18.55 1.46
C ARG A 64 -8.91 -19.97 0.86
N GLY A 65 -7.90 -20.54 0.22
CA GLY A 65 -8.01 -21.80 -0.51
C GLY A 65 -8.71 -21.64 -1.86
N ASN A 66 -8.16 -22.27 -2.91
CA ASN A 66 -8.73 -22.35 -4.26
C ASN A 66 -9.14 -21.00 -4.90
N THR A 67 -8.48 -19.91 -4.51
CA THR A 67 -8.68 -18.58 -5.08
C THR A 67 -7.65 -18.34 -6.17
N ARG A 68 -8.08 -17.80 -7.33
CA ARG A 68 -7.15 -17.42 -8.40
C ARG A 68 -6.11 -16.44 -7.82
N PRO A 69 -4.82 -16.56 -8.21
CA PRO A 69 -3.81 -15.60 -7.80
C PRO A 69 -4.25 -14.16 -8.08
N ILE A 70 -3.97 -13.26 -7.15
CA ILE A 70 -4.24 -11.84 -7.34
C ILE A 70 -3.30 -11.32 -8.42
N ARG A 71 -3.83 -10.54 -9.37
CA ARG A 71 -3.00 -9.95 -10.42
C ARG A 71 -2.06 -8.90 -9.81
N LYS A 72 -0.78 -8.91 -10.22
CA LYS A 72 0.22 -7.90 -9.79
C LYS A 72 -0.28 -6.47 -9.98
N ASN A 73 -0.90 -6.19 -11.14
CA ASN A 73 -1.44 -4.86 -11.45
C ASN A 73 -2.51 -4.41 -10.45
N THR A 74 -3.34 -5.32 -9.93
CA THR A 74 -4.35 -4.99 -8.92
C THR A 74 -3.68 -4.53 -7.63
N LEU A 75 -2.68 -5.28 -7.15
CA LEU A 75 -1.94 -4.94 -5.93
C LEU A 75 -1.13 -3.64 -6.09
N LEU A 76 -0.45 -3.47 -7.24
CA LEU A 76 0.25 -2.23 -7.57
C LEU A 76 -0.68 -1.03 -7.63
N THR A 77 -1.87 -1.18 -8.20
CA THR A 77 -2.87 -0.11 -8.27
C THR A 77 -3.27 0.36 -6.88
N ILE A 78 -3.55 -0.58 -5.95
CA ILE A 78 -3.84 -0.25 -4.55
C ILE A 78 -2.67 0.50 -3.92
N LEU A 79 -1.46 -0.08 -4.00
CA LEU A 79 -0.26 0.46 -3.35
C LEU A 79 0.14 1.84 -3.89
N MET A 80 -0.09 2.12 -5.17
CA MET A 80 0.27 3.39 -5.77
C MET A 80 -0.81 4.46 -5.58
N ARG A 81 -2.10 4.10 -5.60
CA ARG A 81 -3.20 5.08 -5.63
C ARG A 81 -3.79 5.43 -4.26
N LEU A 82 -3.59 4.60 -3.24
CA LEU A 82 -4.16 4.81 -1.91
C LEU A 82 -3.07 5.18 -0.90
N ASP A 83 -3.13 6.42 -0.43
CA ASP A 83 -2.31 6.89 0.70
C ASP A 83 -2.75 6.26 2.03
N PHE A 84 -4.04 5.95 2.16
CA PHE A 84 -4.62 5.27 3.31
C PHE A 84 -5.39 4.02 2.87
N ILE A 85 -4.90 2.85 3.27
CA ILE A 85 -5.46 1.56 2.87
C ILE A 85 -6.51 1.11 3.91
N THR A 86 -7.78 1.22 3.54
CA THR A 86 -8.94 0.66 4.24
C THR A 86 -9.64 -0.37 3.35
N SER A 87 -10.54 -1.19 3.91
CA SER A 87 -11.36 -2.09 3.08
C SER A 87 -12.30 -1.30 2.18
N GLU A 88 -12.76 -0.15 2.66
CA GLU A 88 -13.70 0.72 1.96
C GLU A 88 -13.01 1.41 0.78
N SER A 89 -11.81 1.97 0.99
CA SER A 89 -11.06 2.63 -0.10
C SER A 89 -10.63 1.66 -1.19
N VAL A 90 -10.34 0.40 -0.83
CA VAL A 90 -10.06 -0.66 -1.81
C VAL A 90 -11.33 -1.08 -2.57
N ALA A 91 -12.47 -1.19 -1.88
CA ALA A 91 -13.74 -1.52 -2.51
C ALA A 91 -14.16 -0.43 -3.51
N GLU A 92 -14.01 0.84 -3.13
CA GLU A 92 -14.30 1.99 -3.98
C GLU A 92 -13.35 2.06 -5.19
N LEU A 93 -12.05 1.86 -4.96
CA LEU A 93 -11.05 1.94 -6.04
C LEU A 93 -11.24 0.86 -7.11
N LEU A 94 -11.58 -0.37 -6.70
CA LEU A 94 -11.61 -1.53 -7.59
C LEU A 94 -13.02 -1.99 -7.94
N GLN A 95 -14.06 -1.40 -7.34
CA GLN A 95 -15.47 -1.77 -7.53
C GLN A 95 -15.71 -3.27 -7.26
N VAL A 96 -15.18 -3.78 -6.14
CA VAL A 96 -15.26 -5.19 -5.73
C VAL A 96 -16.09 -5.38 -4.47
N SER A 97 -16.50 -6.62 -4.20
CA SER A 97 -17.28 -6.94 -3.01
C SER A 97 -16.54 -6.60 -1.70
N PRO A 98 -17.25 -6.23 -0.61
CA PRO A 98 -16.61 -5.91 0.67
C PRO A 98 -15.77 -7.06 1.25
N ALA A 99 -16.15 -8.31 0.96
CA ALA A 99 -15.39 -9.48 1.38
C ALA A 99 -14.04 -9.55 0.66
N HIS A 100 -14.05 -9.38 -0.66
CA HIS A 100 -12.83 -9.38 -1.46
C HIS A 100 -11.94 -8.17 -1.17
N ALA A 101 -12.53 -7.00 -0.99
CA ALA A 101 -11.82 -5.78 -0.62
C ALA A 101 -11.07 -5.91 0.72
N ARG A 102 -11.67 -6.61 1.71
CA ARG A 102 -11.00 -6.89 2.99
C ARG A 102 -9.72 -7.72 2.82
N ASP A 103 -9.76 -8.73 1.95
CA ASP A 103 -8.61 -9.59 1.69
C ASP A 103 -7.52 -8.83 0.91
N LEU A 104 -7.92 -8.06 -0.10
CA LEU A 104 -7.01 -7.20 -0.87
C LEU A 104 -6.37 -6.11 -0.01
N ALA A 105 -7.14 -5.48 0.89
CA ALA A 105 -6.63 -4.49 1.82
C ALA A 105 -5.63 -5.11 2.80
N ALA A 106 -5.90 -6.30 3.33
CA ALA A 106 -4.96 -7.02 4.18
C ALA A 106 -3.65 -7.33 3.43
N LEU A 107 -3.76 -7.83 2.21
CA LEU A 107 -2.60 -8.12 1.36
C LEU A 107 -1.77 -6.87 1.10
N ALA A 108 -2.41 -5.78 0.66
CA ALA A 108 -1.73 -4.53 0.35
C ALA A 108 -1.00 -3.93 1.57
N ARG A 109 -1.57 -4.04 2.77
CA ARG A 109 -0.87 -3.61 4.00
C ARG A 109 0.38 -4.43 4.27
N VAL A 110 0.31 -5.74 4.13
CA VAL A 110 1.48 -6.64 4.31
C VAL A 110 2.54 -6.34 3.25
N SER A 111 2.14 -6.22 1.98
CA SER A 111 3.04 -5.85 0.89
C SER A 111 3.69 -4.49 1.12
N SER A 112 2.94 -3.49 1.61
CA SER A 112 3.50 -2.17 1.91
C SER A 112 4.54 -2.20 3.03
N VAL A 113 4.31 -2.99 4.08
CA VAL A 113 5.33 -3.23 5.13
C VAL A 113 6.57 -3.92 4.54
N ALA A 114 6.37 -4.98 3.74
CA ALA A 114 7.47 -5.71 3.13
C ALA A 114 8.30 -4.84 2.18
N ILE A 115 7.65 -4.01 1.36
CA ILE A 115 8.31 -3.06 0.47
C ILE A 115 9.14 -2.05 1.29
N ARG A 116 8.58 -1.47 2.36
CA ARG A 116 9.35 -0.57 3.24
C ARG A 116 10.59 -1.22 3.79
N ASN A 117 10.46 -2.43 4.33
CA ASN A 117 11.61 -3.19 4.83
C ASN A 117 12.65 -3.47 3.73
N THR A 118 12.21 -3.71 2.49
CA THR A 118 13.11 -3.89 1.34
C THR A 118 13.85 -2.59 0.99
N LEU A 119 13.14 -1.45 0.99
CA LEU A 119 13.74 -0.14 0.74
C LEU A 119 14.76 0.22 1.81
N ASP A 120 14.44 -0.02 3.08
CA ASP A 120 15.34 0.21 4.21
C ASP A 120 16.62 -0.65 4.09
N LYS A 121 16.48 -1.93 3.71
CA LYS A 121 17.62 -2.82 3.44
C LYS A 121 18.47 -2.37 2.25
N CYS A 122 17.86 -1.74 1.26
CA CYS A 122 18.54 -1.13 0.13
C CYS A 122 19.16 0.22 0.46
N GLN A 123 18.93 0.76 1.67
CA GLN A 123 19.26 2.14 2.04
C GLN A 123 18.71 3.15 1.02
N TRP A 124 17.54 2.85 0.44
CA TRP A 124 16.91 3.73 -0.53
C TRP A 124 16.24 4.89 0.18
N VAL A 125 16.56 6.10 -0.26
CA VAL A 125 16.01 7.34 0.28
C VAL A 125 15.16 8.00 -0.79
N ILE A 126 13.96 8.45 -0.41
CA ILE A 126 13.11 9.26 -1.28
C ILE A 126 13.76 10.64 -1.41
N PRO A 127 14.06 11.12 -2.64
CA PRO A 127 14.57 12.47 -2.85
C PRO A 127 13.61 13.53 -2.29
N GLU A 128 14.15 14.56 -1.65
CA GLU A 128 13.36 15.62 -0.99
C GLU A 128 12.75 16.62 -1.99
N ASP A 129 13.34 16.78 -3.18
CA ASP A 129 13.11 17.94 -4.07
C ASP A 129 12.10 17.74 -5.21
N ASP A 130 11.40 16.62 -5.28
CA ASP A 130 10.57 16.33 -6.45
C ASP A 130 9.11 16.78 -6.26
N GLU A 131 8.85 18.04 -6.62
CA GLU A 131 7.56 18.58 -7.07
C GLU A 131 7.18 17.92 -8.42
N PHE A 132 7.10 16.59 -8.45
CA PHE A 132 6.65 15.86 -9.63
C PHE A 132 5.14 15.71 -9.56
N ASP A 133 4.45 16.23 -10.58
CA ASP A 133 3.01 16.11 -10.73
C ASP A 133 2.66 14.65 -11.11
N TYR A 134 2.58 13.77 -10.09
CA TYR A 134 2.42 12.32 -10.24
C TYR A 134 0.99 11.88 -10.69
N LEU A 135 0.23 12.78 -11.33
CA LEU A 135 -1.11 12.52 -11.87
C LEU A 135 -1.13 12.37 -13.40
N ALA A 136 0.03 12.30 -14.06
CA ALA A 136 0.09 12.02 -15.50
C ALA A 136 -0.78 10.79 -15.86
N PRO A 137 -1.65 10.86 -16.88
CA PRO A 137 -2.61 9.81 -17.20
C PRO A 137 -1.89 8.48 -17.44
N MET A 138 -2.35 7.43 -16.75
CA MET A 138 -1.78 6.09 -16.81
C MET A 138 -1.99 5.38 -18.17
N ASP A 139 -2.50 6.08 -19.20
CA ASP A 139 -2.81 5.53 -20.52
C ASP A 139 -1.57 5.05 -21.30
N ARG A 140 -0.37 5.36 -20.82
CA ARG A 140 0.89 4.85 -21.41
C ARG A 140 1.26 3.44 -20.92
N PHE A 141 0.61 2.91 -19.88
CA PHE A 141 1.11 1.73 -19.15
C PHE A 141 0.47 0.39 -19.52
N ASP A 142 -0.54 0.37 -20.38
CA ASP A 142 -1.14 -0.89 -20.84
C ASP A 142 -0.30 -1.61 -21.91
N ARG A 143 0.81 -1.03 -22.39
CA ARG A 143 1.60 -1.59 -23.51
C ARG A 143 2.83 -2.41 -23.14
N GLU A 144 3.28 -2.40 -21.88
CA GLU A 144 4.59 -3.00 -21.52
C GLU A 144 4.51 -4.22 -20.58
N LEU A 145 3.34 -4.85 -20.44
CA LEU A 145 3.17 -6.05 -19.60
C LEU A 145 2.61 -7.27 -20.36
N HIS A 146 2.91 -7.37 -21.65
CA HIS A 146 2.65 -8.58 -22.46
C HIS A 146 3.89 -9.46 -22.56
#